data_AF-A0A7W6RES1-F1
#
_entry.id   AF-A0A7W6RES1-F1
#
_cell.length_a   1.000
_cell.length_b   1.000
_cell.length_c   1.000
_cell.angle_alpha   90.00
_cell.angle_beta   90.00
_cell.angle_gamma   90.00
#
_symmetry.space_group_name_H-M   'P 1'
#
loop_
_entity.id
_entity.type
_entity.pdbx_description
1 polymer ?
#
loop_
_entity_poly.entity_id
_entity_poly.type
_entity_poly.pdbx_seq_one_letter_code
_entity_poly.pdbx_strand_id
1 'polypeptide(L)'
;MSDLALGQVVELIAKVTNDVRRMGELSTEQSEQLLRVIDDLAAGLMAIQAVTAVQLKTNPVDPDAVHAWLTDHMDPDGEGTDKARAVANILMESAPAS
;
A
#
# COMPACT_ATOMS: atom_id res chain seq x y z
N MET A 1 -2.81 10.65 13.97
CA MET A 1 -2.48 11.28 12.67
C MET A 1 -2.13 10.25 11.57
N SER A 2 -1.93 8.95 11.90
CA SER A 2 -1.70 7.87 10.91
C SER A 2 -2.97 7.47 10.15
N ASP A 3 -4.13 7.50 10.79
CA ASP A 3 -5.38 6.98 10.21
C ASP A 3 -5.86 7.78 9.00
N LEU A 4 -5.54 9.07 8.95
CA LEU A 4 -5.97 9.95 7.85
C LEU A 4 -5.21 9.63 6.55
N ALA A 5 -3.90 9.37 6.65
CA ALA A 5 -3.05 9.07 5.49
C ALA A 5 -3.30 7.65 4.97
N LEU A 6 -3.48 6.68 5.86
CA LEU A 6 -3.89 5.31 5.50
C LEU A 6 -5.29 5.30 4.86
N GLY A 7 -6.24 6.08 5.41
CA GLY A 7 -7.57 6.23 4.83
C GLY A 7 -7.55 6.76 3.39
N GLN A 8 -6.70 7.75 3.11
CA GLN A 8 -6.56 8.31 1.75
C GLN A 8 -6.01 7.27 0.75
N VAL A 9 -5.03 6.47 1.14
CA VAL A 9 -4.50 5.42 0.26
C VAL A 9 -5.52 4.32 0.02
N VAL A 10 -6.25 3.89 1.05
CA VAL A 10 -7.33 2.90 0.91
C VAL A 10 -8.43 3.40 -0.03
N GLU A 11 -8.80 4.67 0.08
CA GLU A 11 -9.82 5.30 -0.77
C GLU A 11 -9.35 5.39 -2.23
N LEU A 12 -8.08 5.73 -2.47
CA LEU A 12 -7.47 5.73 -3.80
C LEU A 12 -7.38 4.31 -4.41
N ILE A 13 -7.00 3.30 -3.62
CA ILE A 13 -6.99 1.89 -4.06
C ILE A 13 -8.40 1.44 -4.46
N ALA A 14 -9.41 1.76 -3.64
CA ALA A 14 -10.80 1.42 -3.92
C ALA A 14 -11.30 2.09 -5.21
N LYS A 15 -10.89 3.33 -5.45
CA LYS A 15 -11.21 4.06 -6.69
C LYS A 15 -10.57 3.40 -7.92
N VAL A 16 -9.27 3.11 -7.88
CA VAL A 16 -8.56 2.40 -8.98
C VAL A 16 -9.20 1.03 -9.24
N THR A 17 -9.55 0.28 -8.20
CA THR A 17 -10.19 -1.03 -8.33
C THR A 17 -11.54 -0.95 -9.05
N ASN A 18 -12.32 0.08 -8.75
CA ASN A 18 -13.61 0.31 -9.40
C ASN A 18 -13.44 0.77 -10.86
N ASP A 19 -12.46 1.61 -11.14
CA ASP A 19 -12.19 2.11 -12.49
C ASP A 19 -11.63 0.99 -13.39
N VAL A 20 -10.75 0.12 -12.87
CA VAL A 20 -10.26 -1.08 -13.58
C VAL A 20 -11.40 -2.06 -13.87
N ARG A 21 -12.34 -2.27 -12.93
CA ARG A 21 -13.55 -3.09 -13.20
C ARG A 21 -14.42 -2.53 -14.31
N ARG A 22 -14.34 -1.22 -14.60
CA ARG A 22 -15.08 -0.54 -15.67
C ARG A 22 -14.28 -0.34 -16.95
N MET A 23 -13.03 -0.81 -17.04
CA MET A 23 -12.13 -0.60 -18.20
C MET A 23 -12.71 -0.97 -19.56
N GLY A 24 -13.65 -1.93 -19.64
CA GLY A 24 -14.31 -2.30 -20.89
C GLY A 24 -15.24 -1.21 -21.46
N GLU A 25 -15.62 -0.22 -20.64
CA GLU A 25 -16.55 0.87 -20.98
C GLU A 25 -15.86 2.25 -20.97
N LEU A 26 -14.54 2.33 -20.71
CA LEU A 26 -13.87 3.61 -20.49
C LEU A 26 -13.56 4.35 -21.79
N SER A 27 -13.90 5.64 -21.83
CA SER A 27 -13.41 6.57 -22.86
C SER A 27 -11.93 6.94 -22.64
N THR A 28 -11.31 7.54 -23.65
CA THR A 28 -9.92 8.05 -23.56
C THR A 28 -9.71 8.99 -22.37
N GLU A 29 -10.67 9.89 -22.07
CA GLU A 29 -10.61 10.78 -20.90
C GLU A 29 -10.63 10.04 -19.57
N GLN A 30 -11.42 8.97 -19.46
CA GLN A 30 -11.48 8.19 -18.21
C GLN A 30 -10.22 7.35 -18.01
N SER A 31 -9.56 6.94 -19.10
CA SER A 31 -8.26 6.27 -19.05
C SER A 31 -7.16 7.24 -18.56
N GLU A 32 -7.16 8.49 -19.02
CA GLU A 32 -6.26 9.53 -18.51
C GLU A 32 -6.52 9.85 -17.03
N GLN A 33 -7.79 9.86 -16.62
CA GLN A 33 -8.16 10.06 -15.22
C GLN A 33 -7.68 8.90 -14.33
N LEU A 34 -7.80 7.65 -14.80
CA LEU A 34 -7.28 6.48 -14.11
C LEU A 34 -5.77 6.56 -13.93
N LEU A 35 -5.02 6.92 -14.98
CA LEU A 35 -3.57 7.09 -14.91
C LEU A 35 -3.16 8.16 -13.88
N ARG A 36 -3.88 9.29 -13.84
CA ARG A 36 -3.62 10.33 -12.83
C ARG A 36 -3.85 9.83 -11.40
N VAL A 37 -4.92 9.07 -11.17
CA VAL A 37 -5.19 8.48 -9.84
C VAL A 37 -4.11 7.48 -9.46
N ILE A 38 -3.59 6.70 -10.43
CA ILE A 38 -2.47 5.79 -10.20
C ILE A 38 -1.21 6.57 -9.82
N ASP A 39 -0.91 7.67 -10.50
CA ASP A 39 0.23 8.54 -10.17
C ASP A 39 0.11 9.13 -8.75
N ASP A 40 -1.07 9.64 -8.37
CA ASP A 40 -1.33 10.16 -7.03
C ASP A 40 -1.16 9.08 -5.95
N LEU A 41 -1.64 7.86 -6.25
CA LEU A 41 -1.50 6.71 -5.36
C LEU A 41 -0.03 6.27 -5.23
N ALA A 42 0.73 6.27 -6.33
CA ALA A 42 2.16 5.99 -6.31
C ALA A 42 2.91 7.02 -5.46
N ALA A 43 2.61 8.31 -5.61
CA ALA A 43 3.19 9.36 -4.79
C ALA A 43 2.88 9.19 -3.29
N GLY A 44 1.62 8.86 -2.96
CA GLY A 44 1.20 8.58 -1.58
C GLY A 44 1.93 7.38 -0.97
N LEU A 45 2.03 6.28 -1.71
CA LEU A 45 2.76 5.08 -1.27
C LEU A 45 4.25 5.36 -1.05
N MET A 46 4.89 6.11 -1.96
CA MET A 46 6.30 6.50 -1.82
C MET A 46 6.53 7.37 -0.59
N ALA A 47 5.63 8.31 -0.28
CA ALA A 47 5.71 9.11 0.93
C ALA A 47 5.59 8.27 2.20
N ILE A 48 4.64 7.32 2.24
CA ILE A 48 4.48 6.39 3.37
C ILE A 48 5.72 5.51 3.54
N GLN A 49 6.27 5.00 2.44
CA GLN A 49 7.49 4.20 2.47
C GLN A 49 8.67 5.00 3.05
N ALA A 50 8.85 6.25 2.64
CA ALA A 50 9.91 7.11 3.15
C ALA A 50 9.75 7.38 4.66
N VAL A 51 8.54 7.71 5.11
CA VAL A 51 8.25 7.95 6.54
C VAL A 51 8.48 6.67 7.35
N THR A 52 7.96 5.53 6.88
CA THR A 52 8.11 4.24 7.55
C THR A 52 9.59 3.82 7.65
N ALA A 53 10.37 3.98 6.58
CA ALA A 53 11.79 3.67 6.57
C ALA A 53 12.59 4.50 7.58
N VAL A 54 12.26 5.79 7.73
CA VAL A 54 12.87 6.64 8.77
C VAL A 54 12.43 6.19 10.17
N GLN A 55 11.15 5.88 10.34
CA GLN A 55 10.60 5.47 11.64
C GLN A 55 11.20 4.14 12.11
N LEU A 56 11.37 3.17 11.22
CA LEU A 56 11.94 1.85 11.50
C LEU A 56 13.39 1.91 12.00
N LYS A 57 14.17 2.93 11.60
CA LYS A 57 15.52 3.14 12.16
C LYS A 57 15.51 3.46 13.65
N THR A 58 14.49 4.21 14.08
CA THR A 58 14.37 4.65 15.48
C THR A 58 13.59 3.66 16.34
N ASN A 59 12.65 2.94 15.73
CA ASN A 59 11.77 1.97 16.38
C ASN A 59 11.68 0.73 15.49
N PRO A 60 12.66 -0.19 15.57
CA PRO A 60 12.59 -1.45 14.83
C PRO A 60 11.37 -2.25 15.28
N VAL A 61 10.68 -2.85 14.32
CA VAL A 61 9.51 -3.70 14.56
C VAL A 61 9.93 -5.16 14.52
N ASP A 62 9.21 -5.99 15.28
CA ASP A 62 9.35 -7.43 15.24
C ASP A 62 8.69 -7.99 13.97
N PRO A 63 9.45 -8.63 13.05
CA PRO A 63 8.90 -9.20 11.82
C PRO A 63 7.78 -10.21 12.06
N ASP A 64 7.90 -11.04 13.11
CA ASP A 64 6.91 -12.07 13.42
C ASP A 64 5.58 -11.44 13.85
N ALA A 65 5.63 -10.35 14.62
CA ALA A 65 4.44 -9.58 14.99
C ALA A 65 3.76 -8.93 13.78
N VAL A 66 4.53 -8.43 12.81
CA VAL A 66 3.98 -7.87 11.55
C VAL A 66 3.31 -8.95 10.72
N HIS A 67 3.92 -10.12 10.58
CA HIS A 67 3.33 -11.23 9.83
C HIS A 67 2.07 -11.78 10.50
N ALA A 68 2.07 -11.91 11.82
CA ALA A 68 0.89 -12.31 12.58
C ALA A 68 -0.25 -11.30 12.36
N TRP A 69 0.04 -10.00 12.46
CA TRP A 69 -0.95 -8.95 12.22
C TRP A 69 -1.54 -9.03 10.80
N LEU A 70 -0.71 -9.17 9.77
CA LEU A 70 -1.16 -9.32 8.38
C LEU A 70 -2.04 -10.56 8.20
N THR A 71 -1.74 -11.65 8.91
CA THR A 71 -2.52 -12.89 8.85
C THR A 71 -3.89 -12.71 9.50
N ASP A 72 -3.95 -11.99 10.61
CA ASP A 72 -5.19 -11.78 11.38
C ASP A 72 -6.13 -10.74 10.74
N HIS A 73 -5.57 -9.79 9.97
CA HIS A 73 -6.31 -8.63 9.47
C HIS A 73 -6.54 -8.63 7.96
N MET A 74 -5.92 -9.56 7.22
CA MET A 74 -6.19 -9.76 5.81
C MET A 74 -7.09 -10.97 5.60
N ASP A 75 -7.92 -10.92 4.56
CA ASP A 75 -8.87 -11.99 4.23
C ASP A 75 -8.14 -13.33 4.06
N PRO A 76 -8.45 -14.37 4.88
CA PRO A 76 -7.79 -15.68 4.81
C PRO A 76 -8.02 -16.40 3.47
N ASP A 77 -9.07 -16.02 2.71
CA ASP A 77 -9.36 -16.54 1.38
C ASP A 77 -8.80 -15.66 0.24
N GLY A 78 -8.19 -14.52 0.58
CA GLY A 78 -7.79 -13.49 -0.37
C GLY A 78 -6.38 -13.67 -0.97
N GLU A 79 -6.28 -13.60 -2.29
CA GLU A 79 -5.00 -13.41 -3.00
C GLU A 79 -4.36 -12.06 -2.61
N GLY A 80 -3.54 -12.03 -1.56
CA GLY A 80 -2.89 -10.78 -1.17
C GLY A 80 -1.95 -10.87 0.02
N THR A 81 -2.18 -11.78 0.96
CA THR A 81 -1.41 -11.87 2.21
C THR A 81 0.07 -12.17 1.95
N ASP A 82 0.39 -13.06 1.02
CA ASP A 82 1.78 -13.36 0.65
C ASP A 82 2.48 -12.17 -0.02
N LYS A 83 1.76 -11.42 -0.86
CA LYS A 83 2.28 -10.19 -1.49
C LYS A 83 2.51 -9.11 -0.43
N ALA A 84 1.58 -8.94 0.51
CA ALA A 84 1.70 -7.99 1.60
C ALA A 84 2.87 -8.34 2.53
N ARG A 85 3.07 -9.63 2.84
CA ARG A 85 4.24 -10.13 3.59
C ARG A 85 5.54 -9.84 2.86
N ALA A 86 5.60 -10.09 1.55
CA ALA A 86 6.78 -9.79 0.74
C ALA A 86 7.13 -8.29 0.75
N VAL A 87 6.13 -7.42 0.62
CA VAL A 87 6.32 -5.96 0.71
C VAL A 87 6.77 -5.55 2.11
N ALA A 88 6.17 -6.11 3.17
CA ALA A 88 6.57 -5.83 4.55
C ALA A 88 8.04 -6.22 4.81
N ASN A 89 8.49 -7.36 4.30
CA ASN A 89 9.88 -7.79 4.42
C ASN A 89 10.83 -6.81 3.72
N ILE A 90 10.51 -6.40 2.49
CA ILE A 90 11.30 -5.38 1.77
C ILE A 90 11.39 -4.10 2.61
N LEU A 91 10.29 -3.62 3.20
CA LEU A 91 10.29 -2.40 4.01
C LEU A 91 11.16 -2.52 5.27
N MET A 92 11.14 -3.68 5.93
CA MET A 92 11.96 -3.95 7.11
C MET A 92 13.44 -4.13 6.78
N GLU A 93 13.77 -4.77 5.64
CA GLU A 93 15.14 -4.97 5.15
C GLU A 93 15.76 -3.70 4.55
N SER A 94 14.93 -2.82 3.99
CA SER A 94 15.35 -1.55 3.37
C SER A 94 15.80 -0.49 4.40
N ALA A 95 15.64 -0.76 5.70
CA ALA A 95 16.21 0.09 6.74
C ALA A 95 17.75 -0.10 6.74
N PRO A 96 18.57 0.88 6.30
CA PRO A 96 20.01 0.70 6.32
C PRO A 96 20.47 0.50 7.76
N ALA A 97 21.28 -0.54 7.97
CA ALA A 97 21.95 -0.82 9.23
C ALA A 97 22.69 0.45 9.69
N SER A 98 22.42 0.85 10.93
CA SER A 98 23.14 1.94 11.60
C SER A 98 24.55 1.51 11.98
#